data_AF-A0A0G0PEX5-F1
#
_entry.id   AF-A0A0G0PEX5-F1
#
_cell.length_a   1.000
_cell.length_b   1.000
_cell.length_c   1.000
_cell.angle_alpha   90.00
_cell.angle_beta   90.00
_cell.angle_gamma   90.00
#
_symmetry.space_group_name_H-M   'P 1'
#
loop_
_entity.id
_entity.type
_entity.pdbx_description
1 polymer ?
#
loop_
_entity_poly.entity_id
_entity_poly.type
_entity_poly.pdbx_seq_one_letter_code
_entity_poly.pdbx_strand_id
1 'polypeptide(L)' 'MDKKSTRDGFGIGIIEITQKDERIVAISADLAESVRLKEFKEKFPERFVECGVAEQNMATIASGMANYGFYGIICYF' A
#
# COMPACT_ATOMS: atom_id res chain seq x y z
N MET A 1 -1.89 -9.70 -26.94
CA MET A 1 -1.40 -9.50 -25.56
C MET A 1 -2.43 -8.62 -24.87
N ASP A 2 -3.16 -9.17 -23.91
CA ASP A 2 -4.19 -8.42 -23.18
C ASP A 2 -3.56 -7.22 -22.46
N LYS A 3 -4.10 -6.03 -22.68
CA LYS A 3 -3.64 -4.81 -22.01
C LYS A 3 -4.26 -4.77 -20.61
N LYS A 4 -3.43 -4.96 -19.59
CA LYS A 4 -3.82 -4.74 -18.18
C LYS A 4 -3.70 -3.27 -17.81
N SER A 5 -4.44 -2.84 -16.78
CA SER A 5 -4.34 -1.47 -16.28
C SER A 5 -3.03 -1.26 -15.51
N THR A 6 -2.57 -0.01 -15.40
CA THR A 6 -1.41 0.34 -14.56
C THR A 6 -1.62 -0.03 -13.10
N ARG A 7 -2.87 0.03 -12.61
CA ARG A 7 -3.25 -0.38 -11.25
C ARG A 7 -3.08 -1.88 -11.04
N ASP A 8 -3.36 -2.70 -12.04
CA ASP A 8 -3.12 -4.15 -11.96
C ASP A 8 -1.61 -4.43 -11.87
N GLY A 9 -0.79 -3.68 -12.62
CA GLY A 9 0.66 -3.74 -12.50
C GLY A 9 1.16 -3.32 -11.11
N PHE A 10 0.59 -2.25 -10.54
CA PHE A 10 0.89 -1.80 -9.18
C PHE A 10 0.55 -2.88 -8.13
N GLY A 11 -0.64 -3.47 -8.18
CA GLY A 11 -1.07 -4.50 -7.23
C GLY A 11 -0.14 -5.72 -7.22
N ILE A 12 0.34 -6.13 -8.40
CA ILE A 12 1.35 -7.19 -8.53
C ILE A 12 2.70 -6.73 -7.94
N GLY A 13 3.18 -5.57 -8.37
CA GLY A 13 4.50 -5.05 -7.98
C GLY A 13 4.63 -4.80 -6.48
N ILE A 14 3.60 -4.26 -5.82
CA ILE A 14 3.65 -4.00 -4.38
C ILE A 14 3.73 -5.31 -3.58
N ILE A 15 3.06 -6.37 -4.02
CA ILE A 15 3.18 -7.69 -3.37
C ILE A 15 4.61 -8.23 -3.56
N GLU A 16 5.16 -8.15 -4.76
CA GLU A 16 6.50 -8.66 -5.06
C GLU A 16 7.60 -7.98 -4.22
N ILE A 17 7.55 -6.66 -4.06
CA ILE A 17 8.54 -5.94 -3.23
C ILE A 17 8.37 -6.26 -1.75
N THR A 18 7.14 -6.44 -1.30
CA THR A 18 6.79 -6.69 0.11
C THR A 18 7.15 -8.10 0.57
N GLN A 19 7.26 -9.05 -0.37
CA GLN A 19 7.85 -10.37 -0.12
C GLN A 19 9.36 -10.32 0.12
N LYS A 20 10.04 -9.32 -0.45
CA LYS A 20 11.51 -9.19 -0.40
C LYS A 20 11.99 -8.24 0.69
N ASP A 21 11.15 -7.31 1.11
CA ASP A 21 11.46 -6.32 2.13
C ASP A 21 10.34 -6.27 3.18
N GLU A 22 10.68 -6.61 4.43
CA GLU A 22 9.74 -6.61 5.54
C GLU A 22 9.27 -5.21 5.95
N ARG A 23 10.02 -4.18 5.55
CA ARG A 23 9.80 -2.78 5.94
C ARG A 23 8.73 -2.07 5.10
N ILE A 24 8.20 -2.72 4.06
CA ILE A 24 7.15 -2.15 3.20
C ILE A 24 5.79 -2.25 3.90
N VAL A 25 5.09 -1.13 4.00
CA VAL A 25 3.75 -1.03 4.59
C VAL A 25 2.84 -0.28 3.61
N ALA A 26 1.66 -0.82 3.31
CA ALA A 26 0.66 -0.12 2.50
C ALA A 26 -0.28 0.68 3.40
N ILE A 27 -0.51 1.95 3.06
CA ILE A 27 -1.42 2.85 3.77
C ILE A 27 -2.57 3.19 2.80
N SER A 28 -3.81 2.90 3.18
CA SER A 28 -5.02 3.05 2.34
C SER A 28 -5.96 4.13 2.89
N ALA A 29 -6.71 4.76 1.98
CA ALA A 29 -7.74 5.76 2.27
C ALA A 29 -9.17 5.23 2.03
N ASP A 30 -9.51 4.05 2.55
CA ASP A 30 -10.74 3.29 2.27
C ASP A 30 -10.93 2.89 0.80
N LEU A 31 -9.81 2.66 0.09
CA LEU A 31 -9.80 2.43 -1.36
C LEU A 31 -9.10 1.13 -1.77
N ALA A 32 -8.89 0.20 -0.84
CA ALA A 32 -8.08 -0.99 -1.05
C ALA A 32 -8.46 -1.80 -2.31
N GLU A 33 -9.75 -1.97 -2.63
CA GLU A 33 -10.16 -2.68 -3.86
C GLU A 33 -9.86 -1.88 -5.14
N SER A 34 -10.06 -0.56 -5.10
CA SER A 34 -9.85 0.36 -6.21
C SER A 34 -8.38 0.45 -6.62
N VAL A 35 -7.47 0.38 -5.65
CA VAL A 35 -6.00 0.43 -5.85
C VAL A 35 -5.34 -0.96 -5.89
N ARG A 36 -6.13 -2.04 -6.02
CA ARG A 36 -5.62 -3.43 -6.15
C ARG A 36 -4.81 -3.94 -4.95
N LEU A 37 -5.19 -3.53 -3.73
CA LEU A 37 -4.56 -3.95 -2.48
C LEU A 37 -5.30 -5.09 -1.75
N LYS A 38 -6.39 -5.63 -2.31
CA LYS A 38 -7.13 -6.73 -1.66
C LYS A 38 -6.24 -7.92 -1.33
N GLU A 39 -5.52 -8.43 -2.33
CA GLU A 39 -4.59 -9.55 -2.15
C GLU A 39 -3.41 -9.19 -1.24
N PHE A 40 -2.93 -7.94 -1.29
CA PHE A 40 -1.91 -7.44 -0.37
C PHE A 40 -2.38 -7.52 1.09
N LYS A 41 -3.60 -7.05 1.37
CA LYS A 41 -4.19 -7.04 2.72
C LYS A 41 -4.39 -8.47 3.25
N GLU A 42 -4.77 -9.40 2.39
CA GLU A 42 -4.92 -10.82 2.75
C GLU A 42 -3.57 -11.48 3.06
N LYS A 43 -2.53 -11.19 2.27
CA LYS A 43 -1.19 -11.77 2.45
C LYS A 43 -0.39 -11.14 3.59
N PHE A 44 -0.55 -9.84 3.80
CA PHE A 44 0.25 -9.04 4.74
C PHE A 44 -0.63 -8.17 5.63
N PRO A 45 -1.55 -8.76 6.42
CA PRO A 45 -2.51 -8.00 7.22
C PRO A 45 -1.83 -7.04 8.21
N GLU A 46 -0.73 -7.47 8.83
CA GLU A 46 0.08 -6.66 9.77
C GLU A 46 0.83 -5.50 9.09
N ARG A 47 0.87 -5.46 7.75
CA ARG A 47 1.56 -4.44 6.94
C ARG A 47 0.60 -3.63 6.09
N PHE A 48 -0.69 -3.66 6.43
CA PHE A 48 -1.74 -2.86 5.82
C PHE A 48 -2.37 -1.94 6.86
N VAL A 49 -2.29 -0.64 6.63
CA VAL A 49 -2.87 0.40 7.49
C VAL A 49 -4.03 1.06 6.77
N GLU A 50 -5.21 1.00 7.37
CA GLU A 50 -6.40 1.70 6.88
C GLU A 50 -6.57 3.02 7.64
N CYS A 51 -6.66 4.13 6.92
CA CYS A 51 -6.78 5.48 7.48
C CYS A 51 -8.13 6.14 7.20
N GLY A 52 -9.02 5.51 6.42
CA GLY A 52 -10.26 6.14 5.99
C GLY A 52 -10.01 7.37 5.10
N VAL A 53 -10.98 8.28 5.02
CA VAL A 53 -10.89 9.51 4.20
C VAL A 53 -10.05 10.59 4.92
N ALA A 54 -8.78 10.27 5.20
CA ALA A 54 -7.85 11.10 5.97
C ALA A 54 -6.46 11.15 5.29
N GLU A 55 -6.41 11.55 4.02
CA GLU A 55 -5.21 11.51 3.18
C GLU A 55 -4.07 12.37 3.72
N GLN A 56 -4.38 13.52 4.33
CA GLN A 56 -3.38 14.37 4.98
C GLN A 56 -2.69 13.65 6.15
N ASN A 57 -3.44 12.85 6.91
CA ASN A 57 -2.91 12.09 8.02
C ASN A 57 -2.01 10.95 7.51
N MET A 58 -2.34 10.33 6.38
CA MET A 58 -1.52 9.28 5.77
C MET A 58 -0.10 9.78 5.45
N ALA A 59 0.04 11.02 4.98
CA ALA A 59 1.35 11.63 4.74
C ALA A 59 2.19 11.75 6.03
N THR A 60 1.54 12.12 7.13
CA THR A 60 2.20 12.23 8.44
C THR A 60 2.59 10.85 8.98
N ILE A 61 1.72 9.85 8.83
CA ILE A 61 2.00 8.45 9.21
C ILE A 61 3.17 7.90 8.40
N ALA A 62 3.16 8.07 7.07
CA ALA A 62 4.24 7.64 6.19
C ALA A 62 5.58 8.32 6.54
N SER A 63 5.55 9.61 6.87
CA SER A 63 6.73 10.34 7.33
C SER A 63 7.28 9.78 8.64
N GLY A 64 6.41 9.46 9.61
CA GLY A 64 6.80 8.79 10.85
C GLY A 64 7.43 7.42 10.58
N MET A 65 6.81 6.60 9.72
CA MET A 65 7.35 5.30 9.31
C MET A 65 8.75 5.43 8.70
N ALA A 66 8.93 6.38 7.77
CA ALA A 66 10.23 6.66 7.14
C ALA A 66 11.31 7.01 8.17
N ASN A 67 10.97 7.79 9.20
CA ASN A 67 11.89 8.14 10.29
C ASN A 67 12.35 6.92 11.12
N TYR A 68 11.54 5.86 11.18
CA TYR A 68 11.89 4.61 11.86
C TYR A 68 12.39 3.51 10.90
N GLY A 69 12.73 3.86 9.66
CA GLY A 69 13.32 2.94 8.68
C GLY A 69 12.32 2.09 7.91
N PHE A 70 11.03 2.39 8.00
CA PHE A 70 9.97 1.74 7.23
C PHE A 70 9.65 2.51 5.94
N TYR A 71 9.08 1.82 4.96
CA TYR A 71 8.62 2.42 3.71
C TYR A 71 7.09 2.39 3.65
N GLY A 72 6.47 3.48 4.10
CA GLY A 72 5.01 3.68 4.03
C GLY A 72 4.58 4.09 2.63
N ILE A 73 3.97 3.17 1.89
CA ILE A 73 3.43 3.41 0.55
C ILE A 73 1.99 3.92 0.68
N ILE A 74 1.80 5.22 0.47
CA ILE A 74 0.48 5.87 0.49
C ILE A 74 -0.27 5.48 -0.80
N CYS A 75 -1.43 4.85 -0.65
CA CYS A 75 -2.24 4.31 -1.73
C CYS A 75 -3.62 4.98 -1.73
N TYR A 76 -3.83 5.90 -2.67
CA TYR A 76 -5.08 6.62 -2.93
C TYR A 76 -5.20 6.91 -4.43
N PHE A 77 -6.22 7.66 -4.87
CA PHE A 77 -6.58 7.85 -6.29
C PHE A 77 -5.47 8.32 -7.23
#